data_AF-A0AAJ0G092-F1
#
_entry.id   AF-A0AAJ0G092-F1
#
_cell.length_a   1.000
_cell.length_b   1.000
_cell.length_c   1.000
_cell.angle_alpha   90.00
_cell.angle_beta   90.00
_cell.angle_gamma   90.00
#
_symmetry.space_group_name_H-M   'P 1'
#
loop_
_entity.id
_entity.type
_entity.pdbx_description
1 polymer ?
#
loop_
_entity_poly.entity_id
_entity_poly.type
_entity_poly.pdbx_seq_one_letter_code
_entity_poly.pdbx_strand_id
1 'polypeptide(L)'
;MHNVPRTTLPRTKEQGEKEAQRIKKYRELEQNIRQRVEANKQSAIGQTNNGTENSQPADYSNDRKSVESTIRSELVFTVPLLIEFPKCYWIWKYRVWMLQQATEKLLVTNARVVWEEELVLVQKMLHKDCRNFHAWGYRRHVVSQLENPILNGKSMVESEFVYTTMMTLTDLSNFSAWHNRSQLIPRLLNERNADAGARKRFLDEGEFSSCRLNLRQIFVWLITSMSHVERENVHEALNLGPDDQSLWYYHQYLVNAIIGASGQGPIVRDLSLEERHNYLQDEIAFIQDLLEDYLDVKWIYEALVECTLAAKKLSAHELQQTKRYPLAEWIRKLQELDKKRKGRWDDLEMYIQVHY
;
A
#
# COMPACT_ATOMS: atom_id res chain seq x y z
N MET A 1 -6.54 15.88 14.34
CA MET A 1 -5.26 16.57 14.62
C MET A 1 -4.30 15.52 15.20
N HIS A 2 -3.14 15.27 14.57
CA HIS A 2 -2.20 14.25 15.07
C HIS A 2 -1.36 14.78 16.24
N ASN A 3 -0.96 13.88 17.14
CA ASN A 3 -0.05 14.13 18.27
C ASN A 3 -0.43 15.35 19.13
N VAL A 4 -1.72 15.54 19.42
CA VAL A 4 -2.16 16.45 20.47
C VAL A 4 -2.03 15.72 21.81
N PRO A 5 -1.16 16.15 22.74
CA PRO A 5 -1.10 15.56 24.07
C PRO A 5 -2.45 15.78 24.77
N ARG A 6 -3.06 14.70 25.27
CA ARG A 6 -4.27 14.82 26.09
C ARG A 6 -3.89 15.34 27.47
N THR A 7 -3.91 16.66 27.60
CA THR A 7 -3.77 17.33 28.90
C THR A 7 -5.14 17.44 29.55
N THR A 8 -5.22 17.09 30.84
CA THR A 8 -6.41 17.36 31.69
C THR A 8 -6.51 18.82 32.10
N LEU A 9 -5.42 19.58 31.95
CA LEU A 9 -5.38 21.01 32.13
C LEU A 9 -6.11 21.72 30.99
N PRO A 10 -6.88 22.79 31.27
CA PRO A 10 -7.44 23.64 30.23
C PRO A 10 -6.32 24.22 29.36
N ARG A 11 -6.59 24.29 28.05
CA ARG A 11 -5.64 24.70 27.02
C ARG A 11 -5.04 26.08 27.34
N THR A 12 -3.71 26.20 27.37
CA THR A 12 -3.06 27.47 27.73
C THR A 12 -3.33 28.54 26.66
N LYS A 13 -3.27 29.83 27.02
CA LYS A 13 -3.42 30.94 26.05
C LYS A 13 -2.44 30.78 24.89
N GLU A 14 -1.19 30.46 25.18
CA GLU A 14 -0.13 30.18 24.20
C GLU A 14 -0.47 29.02 23.25
N GLN A 15 -1.08 27.92 23.75
CA GLN A 15 -1.55 26.81 22.91
C GLN A 15 -2.74 27.22 22.01
N GLY A 16 -3.60 28.12 22.50
CA GLY A 16 -4.68 28.71 21.71
C GLY A 16 -4.15 29.64 20.61
N GLU A 17 -3.18 30.48 20.93
CA GLU A 17 -2.50 31.38 19.99
C GLU A 17 -1.75 30.59 18.90
N LYS A 18 -1.01 29.54 19.27
CA LYS A 18 -0.34 28.63 18.32
C LYS A 18 -1.33 27.93 17.38
N GLU A 19 -2.51 27.54 17.88
CA GLU A 19 -3.56 26.98 17.01
C GLU A 19 -4.20 28.05 16.11
N ALA A 20 -4.48 29.24 16.62
CA ALA A 20 -5.03 30.35 15.84
C ALA A 20 -4.08 30.78 14.71
N GLN A 21 -2.76 30.88 14.99
CA GLN A 21 -1.72 31.10 14.00
C GLN A 21 -1.69 29.99 12.93
N ARG A 22 -1.79 28.73 13.35
CA ARG A 22 -1.84 27.59 12.43
C ARG A 22 -3.09 27.59 11.55
N ILE A 23 -4.27 27.92 12.10
CA ILE A 23 -5.52 28.06 11.36
C ILE A 23 -5.41 29.22 10.35
N LYS A 24 -4.87 30.37 10.77
CA LYS A 24 -4.61 31.51 9.89
C LYS A 24 -3.71 31.11 8.71
N LYS A 25 -2.59 30.45 8.98
CA LYS A 25 -1.67 29.97 7.93
C LYS A 25 -2.33 28.97 6.97
N TYR A 26 -3.21 28.08 7.43
CA TYR A 26 -3.98 27.21 6.54
C TYR A 26 -4.99 27.98 5.67
N ARG A 27 -5.66 29.00 6.20
CA ARG A 27 -6.59 29.85 5.43
C ARG A 27 -5.87 30.66 4.36
N GLU A 28 -4.74 31.26 4.70
CA GLU A 28 -3.88 32.01 3.76
C GLU A 28 -3.34 31.09 2.64
N LEU A 29 -2.92 29.87 2.99
CA LEU A 29 -2.53 28.83 2.04
C LEU A 29 -3.68 28.47 1.08
N GLU A 30 -4.87 28.21 1.61
CA GLU A 30 -6.04 27.86 0.78
C GLU A 30 -6.41 29.02 -0.16
N GLN A 31 -6.40 30.26 0.33
CA GLN A 31 -6.65 31.45 -0.46
C GLN A 31 -5.60 31.63 -1.57
N ASN A 32 -4.31 31.41 -1.27
CA ASN A 32 -3.24 31.50 -2.26
C ASN A 32 -3.41 30.46 -3.38
N ILE A 33 -3.73 29.20 -3.03
CA ILE A 33 -4.01 28.14 -4.01
C ILE A 33 -5.22 28.54 -4.88
N ARG A 34 -6.32 29.03 -4.29
CA ARG A 34 -7.50 29.47 -5.03
C ARG A 34 -7.19 30.62 -6.00
N GLN A 35 -6.41 31.62 -5.56
CA GLN A 35 -5.98 32.74 -6.40
C GLN A 35 -5.10 32.28 -7.58
N ARG A 36 -4.17 31.34 -7.35
CA ARG A 36 -3.34 30.76 -8.43
C ARG A 36 -4.15 29.94 -9.43
N VAL A 37 -5.10 29.12 -8.97
CA VAL A 37 -6.03 28.40 -9.85
C VAL A 37 -6.78 29.38 -10.77
N GLU A 38 -7.27 30.50 -10.21
CA GLU A 38 -8.02 31.49 -10.98
C GLU A 38 -7.13 32.25 -11.98
N ALA A 39 -5.94 32.71 -11.55
CA ALA A 39 -4.97 33.33 -12.45
C ALA A 39 -4.56 32.40 -13.61
N ASN A 40 -4.29 31.12 -13.31
CA ASN A 40 -3.88 30.13 -14.32
C ASN A 40 -5.02 29.75 -15.28
N LYS A 41 -6.28 29.81 -14.84
CA LYS A 41 -7.45 29.70 -15.74
C LYS A 41 -7.59 30.92 -16.64
N GLN A 42 -7.44 32.13 -16.11
CA GLN A 42 -7.57 33.36 -16.89
C GLN A 42 -6.48 33.46 -17.97
N SER A 43 -5.23 33.13 -17.64
CA SER A 43 -4.14 33.04 -18.63
C SER A 43 -4.42 32.02 -19.73
N ALA A 44 -5.09 30.90 -19.43
CA ALA A 44 -5.47 29.90 -20.43
C ALA A 44 -6.59 30.36 -21.38
N ILE A 45 -7.52 31.19 -20.89
CA ILE A 45 -8.62 31.76 -21.69
C ILE A 45 -8.11 32.92 -22.55
N GLY A 46 -7.13 33.70 -22.08
CA GLY A 46 -6.54 34.80 -22.85
C GLY A 46 -5.84 34.35 -24.15
N GLN A 47 -5.27 33.14 -24.17
CA GLN A 47 -4.56 32.60 -25.34
C GLN A 47 -5.51 32.03 -26.41
N THR A 48 -6.75 31.65 -26.06
CA THR A 48 -7.69 31.01 -27.01
C THR A 48 -8.47 32.00 -27.89
N ASN A 49 -8.46 33.30 -27.56
CA ASN A 49 -9.23 34.32 -28.28
C ASN A 49 -8.47 35.06 -29.39
N ASN A 50 -7.15 34.85 -29.54
CA ASN A 50 -6.35 35.48 -30.62
C ASN A 50 -6.29 34.62 -31.90
N GLY A 51 -7.39 33.96 -32.24
CA GLY A 51 -7.55 33.24 -33.51
C GLY A 51 -7.77 34.18 -34.69
N THR A 52 -6.71 34.85 -35.16
CA THR A 52 -6.70 35.51 -36.47
C THR A 52 -5.62 34.88 -37.35
N GLU A 53 -5.96 34.59 -38.61
CA GLU A 53 -5.19 33.72 -39.50
C GLU A 53 -3.85 34.35 -39.97
N ASN A 54 -2.76 34.19 -39.19
CA ASN A 54 -1.38 34.00 -39.67
C ASN A 54 -0.38 33.94 -38.49
N SER A 55 -0.03 32.74 -38.02
CA SER A 55 1.02 32.55 -37.00
C SER A 55 2.06 31.56 -37.51
N GLN A 56 3.32 32.00 -37.64
CA GLN A 56 4.44 31.16 -38.08
C GLN A 56 4.78 30.06 -37.05
N PRO A 57 5.43 28.95 -37.44
CA PRO A 57 5.74 27.83 -36.54
C PRO A 57 6.57 28.18 -35.29
N ALA A 58 7.31 29.29 -35.31
CA ALA A 58 8.14 29.73 -34.19
C ALA A 58 7.31 30.17 -32.98
N ASP A 59 6.15 30.81 -33.19
CA ASP A 59 5.36 31.45 -32.14
C ASP A 59 4.74 30.42 -31.19
N TYR A 60 4.07 29.40 -31.75
CA TYR A 60 3.55 28.23 -31.05
C TYR A 60 4.60 27.41 -30.27
N SER A 61 5.89 27.55 -30.62
CA SER A 61 6.99 26.87 -29.92
C SER A 61 7.46 27.62 -28.67
N ASN A 62 7.32 28.96 -28.69
CA ASN A 62 7.70 29.83 -27.58
C ASN A 62 6.59 29.81 -26.50
N ASP A 63 5.33 29.86 -26.94
CA ASP A 63 4.17 29.79 -26.06
C ASP A 63 4.11 28.46 -25.27
N ARG A 64 4.30 27.32 -25.94
CA ARG A 64 4.36 26.01 -25.25
C ARG A 64 5.49 25.88 -24.23
N LYS A 65 6.65 26.51 -24.47
CA LYS A 65 7.74 26.58 -23.48
C LYS A 65 7.37 27.46 -22.29
N SER A 66 6.66 28.56 -22.51
CA SER A 66 6.10 29.41 -21.45
C SER A 66 5.10 28.65 -20.57
N VAL A 67 4.20 27.88 -21.19
CA VAL A 67 3.23 27.02 -20.48
C VAL A 67 3.93 25.92 -19.69
N GLU A 68 4.92 25.21 -20.26
CA GLU A 68 5.68 24.19 -19.51
C GLU A 68 6.44 24.80 -18.32
N SER A 69 7.10 25.95 -18.52
CA SER A 69 7.78 26.67 -17.45
C SER A 69 6.82 27.04 -16.31
N THR A 70 5.63 27.54 -16.65
CA THR A 70 4.60 27.90 -15.66
C THR A 70 4.15 26.67 -14.86
N ILE A 71 3.85 25.56 -15.54
CA ILE A 71 3.43 24.31 -14.88
C ILE A 71 4.52 23.80 -13.94
N ARG A 72 5.78 23.76 -14.40
CA ARG A 72 6.92 23.33 -13.58
C ARG A 72 7.14 24.25 -12.38
N SER A 73 7.02 25.57 -12.54
CA SER A 73 7.12 26.53 -11.44
C SER A 73 6.03 26.34 -10.38
N GLU A 74 4.78 26.08 -10.76
CA GLU A 74 3.67 25.79 -9.85
C GLU A 74 3.85 24.46 -9.11
N LEU A 75 4.35 23.43 -9.80
CA LEU A 75 4.74 22.16 -9.17
C LEU A 75 5.88 22.39 -8.16
N VAL A 76 6.91 23.16 -8.48
CA VAL A 76 7.98 23.52 -7.53
C VAL A 76 7.45 24.29 -6.33
N PHE A 77 6.54 25.25 -6.53
CA PHE A 77 5.90 26.04 -5.47
C PHE A 77 5.19 25.15 -4.42
N THR A 78 4.56 24.06 -4.83
CA THR A 78 3.87 23.16 -3.88
C THR A 78 4.80 22.24 -3.06
N VAL A 79 6.08 22.10 -3.42
CA VAL A 79 7.04 21.23 -2.71
C VAL A 79 7.26 21.66 -1.24
N PRO A 80 7.66 22.90 -0.90
CA PRO A 80 7.82 23.32 0.49
C PRO A 80 6.50 23.22 1.27
N LEU A 81 5.36 23.46 0.61
CA LEU A 81 4.03 23.34 1.21
C LEU A 81 3.67 21.89 1.56
N LEU A 82 4.04 20.91 0.72
CA LEU A 82 3.91 19.49 1.03
C LEU A 82 4.85 19.06 2.16
N ILE A 83 6.07 19.60 2.22
CA ILE A 83 7.04 19.28 3.30
C ILE A 83 6.52 19.74 4.68
N GLU A 84 5.86 20.90 4.74
CA GLU A 84 5.26 21.45 5.97
C GLU A 84 3.89 20.84 6.28
N PHE A 85 3.03 20.66 5.27
CA PHE A 85 1.65 20.19 5.43
C PHE A 85 1.35 18.91 4.62
N PRO A 86 2.06 17.79 4.87
CA PRO A 86 2.03 16.57 4.05
C PRO A 86 0.68 15.85 3.99
N LYS A 87 -0.28 16.27 4.83
CA LYS A 87 -1.65 15.71 4.93
C LYS A 87 -2.73 16.73 4.54
N CYS A 88 -2.37 17.84 3.89
CA CYS A 88 -3.32 18.83 3.39
C CYS A 88 -3.88 18.43 2.02
N TYR A 89 -5.17 18.08 1.99
CA TYR A 89 -5.87 17.62 0.77
C TYR A 89 -5.78 18.62 -0.39
N TRP A 90 -5.89 19.93 -0.10
CA TRP A 90 -5.88 20.98 -1.13
C TRP A 90 -4.56 21.09 -1.89
N ILE A 91 -3.41 20.87 -1.23
CA ILE A 91 -2.11 20.91 -1.91
C ILE A 91 -2.00 19.72 -2.88
N TRP A 92 -2.33 18.51 -2.42
CA TRP A 92 -2.34 17.31 -3.27
C TRP A 92 -3.30 17.46 -4.45
N LYS A 93 -4.50 18.03 -4.24
CA LYS A 93 -5.47 18.28 -5.31
C LYS A 93 -5.02 19.35 -6.31
N TYR A 94 -4.43 20.45 -5.84
CA TYR A 94 -3.86 21.47 -6.73
C TYR A 94 -2.72 20.88 -7.57
N ARG A 95 -1.86 20.05 -6.96
CA ARG A 95 -0.78 19.38 -7.67
C ARG A 95 -1.29 18.43 -8.76
N VAL A 96 -2.30 17.58 -8.46
CA VAL A 96 -2.98 16.75 -9.48
C VAL A 96 -3.56 17.61 -10.61
N TRP A 97 -4.21 18.73 -10.30
CA TRP A 97 -4.75 19.63 -11.32
C TRP A 97 -3.66 20.20 -12.23
N MET A 98 -2.52 20.63 -11.68
CA MET A 98 -1.38 21.09 -12.48
C MET A 98 -0.83 20.00 -13.42
N LEU A 99 -0.83 18.74 -12.99
CA LEU A 99 -0.43 17.61 -13.84
C LEU A 99 -1.45 17.28 -14.93
N GLN A 100 -2.75 17.47 -14.67
CA GLN A 100 -3.79 17.41 -15.72
C GLN A 100 -3.57 18.50 -16.76
N GLN A 101 -3.23 19.73 -16.35
CA GLN A 101 -2.85 20.80 -17.28
C GLN A 101 -1.58 20.46 -18.09
N ALA A 102 -0.65 19.68 -17.53
CA ALA A 102 0.50 19.17 -18.28
C ALA A 102 0.07 18.21 -19.40
N THR A 103 -0.82 17.25 -19.09
CA THR A 103 -1.38 16.31 -20.08
C THR A 103 -2.18 17.02 -21.17
N GLU A 104 -2.95 18.05 -20.82
CA GLU A 104 -3.82 18.78 -21.77
C GLU A 104 -3.04 19.71 -22.71
N LYS A 105 -1.92 20.29 -22.28
CA LYS A 105 -1.29 21.44 -22.96
C LYS A 105 0.12 21.18 -23.51
N LEU A 106 0.81 20.17 -23.01
CA LEU A 106 2.19 19.86 -23.43
C LEU A 106 2.20 18.76 -24.50
N LEU A 107 3.34 18.62 -25.18
CA LEU A 107 3.59 17.42 -25.98
C LEU A 107 3.60 16.19 -25.06
N VAL A 108 3.08 15.06 -25.53
CA VAL A 108 2.96 13.80 -24.76
C VAL A 108 4.29 13.40 -24.09
N THR A 109 5.42 13.61 -24.78
CA THR A 109 6.77 13.39 -24.24
C THR A 109 7.07 14.23 -23.01
N ASN A 110 6.73 15.53 -23.04
CA ASN A 110 7.05 16.47 -21.97
C ASN A 110 6.06 16.30 -20.81
N ALA A 111 4.77 16.09 -21.11
CA ALA A 111 3.76 15.74 -20.12
C ALA A 111 4.18 14.48 -19.35
N ARG A 112 4.61 13.42 -20.06
CA ARG A 112 5.07 12.18 -19.46
C ARG A 112 6.24 12.39 -18.51
N VAL A 113 7.27 13.14 -18.92
CA VAL A 113 8.44 13.46 -18.05
C VAL A 113 7.98 14.17 -16.77
N VAL A 114 7.06 15.14 -16.87
CA VAL A 114 6.49 15.83 -15.70
C VAL A 114 5.77 14.85 -14.76
N TRP A 115 5.04 13.86 -15.27
CA TRP A 115 4.43 12.80 -14.43
C TRP A 115 5.47 11.80 -13.86
N GLU A 116 6.56 11.51 -14.56
CA GLU A 116 7.62 10.61 -14.08
C GLU A 116 8.43 11.24 -12.93
N GLU A 117 8.67 12.55 -12.97
CA GLU A 117 9.29 13.33 -11.88
C GLU A 117 8.50 13.22 -10.55
N GLU A 118 7.18 13.04 -10.62
CA GLU A 118 6.32 12.89 -9.43
C GLU A 118 6.61 11.61 -8.65
N LEU A 119 7.03 10.52 -9.30
CA LEU A 119 7.42 9.30 -8.60
C LEU A 119 8.61 9.55 -7.66
N VAL A 120 9.53 10.45 -8.04
CA VAL A 120 10.68 10.86 -7.21
C VAL A 120 10.23 11.72 -6.02
N LEU A 121 9.29 12.65 -6.22
CA LEU A 121 8.71 13.42 -5.12
C LEU A 121 8.01 12.48 -4.12
N VAL A 122 7.14 11.60 -4.61
CA VAL A 122 6.36 10.71 -3.76
C VAL A 122 7.24 9.73 -3.01
N GLN A 123 8.29 9.22 -3.66
CA GLN A 123 9.32 8.44 -3.01
C GLN A 123 9.95 9.23 -1.85
N LYS A 124 10.37 10.49 -2.04
CA LYS A 124 10.90 11.34 -0.95
C LYS A 124 9.89 11.59 0.18
N MET A 125 8.61 11.76 -0.16
CA MET A 125 7.53 11.94 0.82
C MET A 125 7.29 10.68 1.66
N LEU A 126 7.37 9.49 1.04
CA LEU A 126 7.24 8.19 1.71
C LEU A 126 8.48 7.78 2.50
N HIS A 127 9.68 8.26 2.14
CA HIS A 127 10.85 8.12 3.03
C HIS A 127 10.71 8.97 4.32
N LYS A 128 9.96 10.08 4.28
CA LYS A 128 9.72 10.96 5.45
C LYS A 128 8.56 10.48 6.33
N ASP A 129 7.49 9.95 5.75
CA ASP A 129 6.36 9.32 6.45
C ASP A 129 5.88 8.13 5.60
N CYS A 130 6.44 6.94 5.88
CA CYS A 130 6.15 5.68 5.18
C CYS A 130 4.66 5.29 5.25
N ARG A 131 3.93 5.81 6.24
CA ARG A 131 2.50 5.58 6.48
C ARG A 131 1.63 6.76 6.03
N ASN A 132 2.17 7.69 5.22
CA ASN A 132 1.37 8.79 4.66
C ASN A 132 0.40 8.30 3.59
N PHE A 133 -0.85 8.04 4.01
CA PHE A 133 -1.96 7.66 3.15
C PHE A 133 -2.14 8.55 1.91
N HIS A 134 -1.92 9.87 2.03
CA HIS A 134 -2.06 10.78 0.89
C HIS A 134 -0.94 10.57 -0.14
N ALA A 135 0.29 10.33 0.30
CA ALA A 135 1.41 10.06 -0.60
C ALA A 135 1.24 8.70 -1.31
N TRP A 136 0.77 7.65 -0.61
CA TRP A 136 0.42 6.36 -1.23
C TRP A 136 -0.74 6.47 -2.22
N GLY A 137 -1.82 7.18 -1.87
CA GLY A 137 -2.94 7.43 -2.77
C GLY A 137 -2.55 8.22 -4.02
N TYR A 138 -1.68 9.22 -3.84
CA TYR A 138 -1.12 10.01 -4.94
C TYR A 138 -0.15 9.17 -5.79
N ARG A 139 0.66 8.27 -5.21
CA ARG A 139 1.50 7.32 -5.98
C ARG A 139 0.65 6.51 -6.95
N ARG A 140 -0.40 5.84 -6.44
CA ARG A 140 -1.33 5.05 -7.27
C ARG A 140 -1.97 5.89 -8.36
N HIS A 141 -2.31 7.15 -8.08
CA HIS A 141 -2.83 8.04 -9.11
C HIS A 141 -1.78 8.36 -10.19
N VAL A 142 -0.56 8.78 -9.82
CA VAL A 142 0.54 9.04 -10.78
C VAL A 142 0.81 7.82 -11.65
N VAL A 143 0.92 6.62 -11.06
CA VAL A 143 1.08 5.36 -11.79
C VAL A 143 -0.08 5.16 -12.78
N SER A 144 -1.34 5.29 -12.34
CA SER A 144 -2.51 5.12 -13.23
C SER A 144 -2.52 6.07 -14.43
N GLN A 145 -1.88 7.24 -14.32
CA GLN A 145 -1.74 8.18 -15.45
C GLN A 145 -0.54 7.82 -16.33
N LEU A 146 0.59 7.39 -15.75
CA LEU A 146 1.76 6.93 -16.50
C LEU A 146 1.53 5.63 -17.28
N GLU A 147 0.58 4.80 -16.82
CA GLU A 147 0.06 3.61 -17.50
C GLU A 147 -0.98 3.95 -18.59
N ASN A 148 -1.53 5.17 -18.59
CA ASN A 148 -2.61 5.55 -19.51
C ASN A 148 -2.09 5.69 -20.96
N PRO A 149 -2.80 5.15 -21.98
CA PRO A 149 -2.45 5.33 -23.40
C PRO A 149 -2.23 6.78 -23.84
N ILE A 150 -2.91 7.77 -23.21
CA ILE A 150 -2.72 9.21 -23.48
C ILE A 150 -1.26 9.65 -23.25
N LEU A 151 -0.57 9.05 -22.28
CA LEU A 151 0.86 9.29 -22.00
C LEU A 151 1.78 8.24 -22.61
N ASN A 152 1.34 7.56 -23.68
CA ASN A 152 2.00 6.40 -24.28
C ASN A 152 2.39 5.34 -23.23
N GLY A 153 1.49 5.12 -22.27
CA GLY A 153 1.72 4.29 -21.11
C GLY A 153 1.91 2.82 -21.41
N LYS A 154 2.62 2.15 -20.50
CA LYS A 154 2.75 0.70 -20.40
C LYS A 154 2.52 0.33 -18.93
N SER A 155 2.14 -0.92 -18.68
CA SER A 155 1.98 -1.39 -17.30
C SER A 155 3.26 -1.19 -16.48
N MET A 156 3.06 -0.72 -15.25
CA MET A 156 4.09 -0.50 -14.25
C MET A 156 3.95 -1.48 -13.08
N VAL A 157 3.08 -2.50 -13.19
CA VAL A 157 2.76 -3.45 -12.11
C VAL A 157 4.02 -4.12 -11.54
N GLU A 158 4.97 -4.49 -12.40
CA GLU A 158 6.27 -5.05 -12.04
C GLU A 158 7.10 -4.08 -11.18
N SER A 159 7.28 -2.85 -11.67
CA SER A 159 8.06 -1.82 -10.97
C SER A 159 7.41 -1.38 -9.65
N GLU A 160 6.08 -1.36 -9.58
CA GLU A 160 5.35 -1.05 -8.35
C GLU A 160 5.41 -2.22 -7.35
N PHE A 161 5.38 -3.47 -7.82
CA PHE A 161 5.57 -4.63 -6.96
C PHE A 161 6.98 -4.61 -6.34
N VAL A 162 8.03 -4.40 -7.14
CA VAL A 162 9.41 -4.19 -6.67
C VAL A 162 9.51 -3.03 -5.69
N TYR A 163 8.82 -1.91 -5.96
CA TYR A 163 8.76 -0.78 -5.03
C TYR A 163 8.11 -1.16 -3.70
N THR A 164 7.00 -1.93 -3.69
CA THR A 164 6.43 -2.42 -2.44
C THR A 164 7.35 -3.37 -1.68
N THR A 165 8.10 -4.24 -2.37
CA THR A 165 9.12 -5.12 -1.75
C THR A 165 10.17 -4.28 -1.01
N MET A 166 10.68 -3.22 -1.64
CA MET A 166 11.64 -2.32 -0.96
C MET A 166 11.02 -1.61 0.24
N MET A 167 9.76 -1.19 0.14
CA MET A 167 9.07 -0.47 1.22
C MET A 167 8.66 -1.35 2.40
N THR A 168 8.42 -2.66 2.21
CA THR A 168 8.18 -3.62 3.31
C THR A 168 9.50 -4.04 3.96
N LEU A 169 10.55 -4.32 3.19
CA LEU A 169 11.87 -4.68 3.72
C LEU A 169 12.57 -3.53 4.47
N THR A 170 12.25 -2.27 4.14
CA THR A 170 12.77 -1.08 4.87
C THR A 170 12.06 -0.87 6.21
N ASP A 171 10.79 -1.27 6.32
CA ASP A 171 9.96 -1.08 7.51
C ASP A 171 8.85 -2.15 7.52
N LEU A 172 9.08 -3.21 8.30
CA LEU A 172 8.13 -4.33 8.43
C LEU A 172 6.76 -3.87 8.97
N SER A 173 6.71 -2.78 9.74
CA SER A 173 5.47 -2.18 10.28
C SER A 173 4.65 -1.38 9.25
N ASN A 174 5.12 -1.32 8.00
CA ASN A 174 4.51 -0.51 6.95
C ASN A 174 3.28 -1.18 6.33
N PHE A 175 2.17 -1.16 7.09
CA PHE A 175 0.84 -1.58 6.62
C PHE A 175 0.46 -1.01 5.25
N SER A 176 0.90 0.21 4.93
CA SER A 176 0.56 0.83 3.63
C SER A 176 1.30 0.16 2.47
N ALA A 177 2.52 -0.32 2.67
CA ALA A 177 3.26 -1.11 1.69
C ALA A 177 2.66 -2.52 1.54
N TRP A 178 2.40 -3.23 2.64
CA TRP A 178 1.76 -4.55 2.63
C TRP A 178 0.37 -4.53 1.96
N HIS A 179 -0.45 -3.53 2.28
CA HIS A 179 -1.74 -3.34 1.62
C HIS A 179 -1.57 -3.05 0.12
N ASN A 180 -0.66 -2.14 -0.27
CA ASN A 180 -0.44 -1.84 -1.69
C ASN A 180 0.10 -3.07 -2.46
N ARG A 181 0.93 -3.89 -1.81
CA ARG A 181 1.41 -5.19 -2.33
C ARG A 181 0.25 -6.15 -2.58
N SER A 182 -0.65 -6.33 -1.60
CA SER A 182 -1.80 -7.24 -1.75
C SER A 182 -2.72 -6.88 -2.92
N GLN A 183 -2.86 -5.57 -3.23
CA GLN A 183 -3.63 -5.11 -4.39
C GLN A 183 -2.91 -5.33 -5.74
N LEU A 184 -1.58 -5.36 -5.76
CA LEU A 184 -0.78 -5.54 -6.98
C LEU A 184 -0.70 -7.01 -7.42
N ILE A 185 -0.58 -7.95 -6.47
CA ILE A 185 -0.36 -9.39 -6.76
C ILE A 185 -1.38 -9.99 -7.74
N PRO A 186 -2.71 -9.79 -7.59
CA PRO A 186 -3.68 -10.37 -8.53
C PRO A 186 -3.50 -9.83 -9.95
N ARG A 187 -3.19 -8.53 -10.07
CA ARG A 187 -2.93 -7.87 -11.37
C ARG A 187 -1.63 -8.37 -11.99
N LEU A 188 -0.57 -8.48 -11.20
CA LEU A 188 0.75 -8.99 -11.60
C LEU A 188 0.64 -10.40 -12.19
N LEU A 189 0.00 -11.32 -11.46
CA LEU A 189 -0.21 -12.70 -11.90
C LEU A 189 -1.13 -12.82 -13.11
N ASN A 190 -2.08 -11.89 -13.29
CA ASN A 190 -2.93 -11.85 -14.47
C ASN A 190 -2.16 -11.35 -15.70
N GLU A 191 -1.39 -10.25 -15.59
CA GLU A 191 -0.61 -9.70 -16.70
C GLU A 191 0.55 -10.60 -17.14
N ARG A 192 1.15 -11.36 -16.20
CA ARG A 192 2.10 -12.43 -16.51
C ARG A 192 1.47 -13.66 -17.18
N ASN A 193 0.15 -13.70 -17.33
CA ASN A 193 -0.60 -14.88 -17.78
C ASN A 193 -0.28 -16.14 -16.95
N ALA A 194 -0.08 -15.98 -15.64
CA ALA A 194 0.38 -17.06 -14.77
C ALA A 194 -0.66 -18.19 -14.67
N ASP A 195 -0.25 -19.39 -15.07
CA ASP A 195 -1.00 -20.64 -14.89
C ASP A 195 -1.08 -21.07 -13.41
N ALA A 196 -1.81 -22.14 -13.12
CA ALA A 196 -1.99 -22.65 -11.77
C ALA A 196 -0.66 -23.01 -11.08
N GLY A 197 0.28 -23.62 -11.80
CA GLY A 197 1.59 -23.97 -11.28
C GLY A 197 2.48 -22.76 -11.01
N ALA A 198 2.45 -21.75 -11.89
CA ALA A 198 3.15 -20.49 -11.69
C ALA A 198 2.58 -19.68 -10.51
N ARG A 199 1.26 -19.72 -10.30
CA ARG A 199 0.60 -19.11 -9.13
C ARG A 199 0.93 -19.82 -7.83
N LYS A 200 0.97 -21.16 -7.87
CA LYS A 200 1.42 -21.98 -6.73
C LYS A 200 2.89 -21.68 -6.39
N ARG A 201 3.80 -21.70 -7.37
CA ARG A 201 5.20 -21.28 -7.17
C ARG A 201 5.36 -19.84 -6.69
N PHE A 202 4.51 -18.90 -7.12
CA PHE A 202 4.53 -17.54 -6.56
C PHE A 202 4.24 -17.54 -5.04
N LEU A 203 3.32 -18.40 -4.58
CA LEU A 203 3.01 -18.57 -3.15
C LEU A 203 4.07 -19.39 -2.39
N ASP A 204 4.70 -20.37 -3.05
CA ASP A 204 5.55 -21.41 -2.44
C ASP A 204 7.08 -21.22 -2.60
N GLU A 205 7.52 -20.59 -3.68
CA GLU A 205 8.93 -20.49 -4.12
C GLU A 205 9.38 -19.03 -4.39
N GLY A 206 8.46 -18.07 -4.36
CA GLY A 206 8.75 -16.65 -4.61
C GLY A 206 9.06 -16.32 -6.08
N GLU A 207 9.33 -15.04 -6.36
CA GLU A 207 9.39 -14.55 -7.75
C GLU A 207 10.74 -14.65 -8.46
N PHE A 208 11.84 -14.90 -7.75
CA PHE A 208 13.17 -14.70 -8.34
C PHE A 208 13.63 -15.80 -9.32
N SER A 209 12.88 -16.90 -9.44
CA SER A 209 13.18 -18.00 -10.35
C SER A 209 12.98 -17.71 -11.85
N SER A 210 12.33 -16.59 -12.25
CA SER A 210 12.03 -16.33 -13.68
C SER A 210 12.39 -14.93 -14.24
N CYS A 211 12.66 -13.92 -13.42
CA CYS A 211 12.77 -12.53 -13.90
C CYS A 211 14.21 -12.07 -14.18
N ARG A 212 14.60 -11.95 -15.46
CA ARG A 212 15.89 -11.37 -15.90
C ARG A 212 15.79 -9.87 -16.17
N LEU A 213 16.26 -8.99 -15.27
CA LEU A 213 16.41 -7.54 -15.55
C LEU A 213 17.61 -6.90 -14.84
N ASN A 214 18.36 -6.05 -15.56
CA ASN A 214 19.47 -5.22 -15.05
C ASN A 214 19.30 -3.78 -15.57
N LEU A 215 19.48 -2.76 -14.73
CA LEU A 215 20.70 -1.94 -14.82
C LEU A 215 21.26 -1.54 -13.45
N ARG A 216 20.68 -2.05 -12.36
CA ARG A 216 21.32 -2.03 -11.04
C ARG A 216 21.16 -3.35 -10.26
N GLN A 217 21.51 -4.46 -10.89
CA GLN A 217 21.88 -5.76 -10.25
C GLN A 217 23.18 -5.62 -9.40
N ILE A 218 23.43 -4.42 -8.85
CA ILE A 218 24.75 -3.77 -8.78
C ILE A 218 25.01 -3.07 -7.43
N PHE A 219 23.97 -2.68 -6.70
CA PHE A 219 24.12 -2.37 -5.26
C PHE A 219 23.36 -3.36 -4.38
N VAL A 220 22.97 -4.48 -5.02
CA VAL A 220 22.53 -5.76 -4.44
C VAL A 220 23.12 -6.84 -5.37
N TRP A 221 23.76 -7.96 -5.00
CA TRP A 221 24.20 -8.59 -3.72
C TRP A 221 23.32 -8.33 -2.47
N LEU A 222 23.38 -7.20 -1.75
CA LEU A 222 24.50 -6.79 -0.90
C LEU A 222 24.21 -7.21 0.57
N ILE A 223 23.23 -8.12 0.71
CA ILE A 223 22.92 -8.99 1.85
C ILE A 223 22.41 -10.32 1.23
N THR A 224 23.19 -10.99 0.37
CA THR A 224 22.64 -12.06 -0.50
C THR A 224 22.35 -13.36 0.24
N SER A 225 21.13 -13.49 0.76
CA SER A 225 20.50 -14.79 1.07
C SER A 225 18.98 -14.76 0.88
N MET A 226 18.41 -13.61 0.54
CA MET A 226 16.97 -13.37 0.67
C MET A 226 16.18 -13.70 -0.61
N SER A 227 16.09 -14.99 -0.91
CA SER A 227 15.17 -15.56 -1.90
C SER A 227 13.79 -15.84 -1.30
N HIS A 228 13.22 -14.87 -0.58
CA HIS A 228 12.02 -15.16 0.21
C HIS A 228 10.76 -15.24 -0.63
N VAL A 229 10.07 -16.35 -0.41
CA VAL A 229 8.71 -16.68 -0.84
C VAL A 229 7.71 -15.68 -0.23
N GLU A 230 6.53 -15.41 -0.81
CA GLU A 230 5.55 -14.53 -0.13
C GLU A 230 5.18 -15.00 1.29
N ARG A 231 5.07 -16.32 1.46
CA ARG A 231 4.86 -16.99 2.74
C ARG A 231 6.06 -16.82 3.69
N GLU A 232 7.28 -17.09 3.21
CA GLU A 232 8.50 -16.87 4.01
C GLU A 232 8.74 -15.40 4.37
N ASN A 233 8.47 -14.46 3.45
CA ASN A 233 8.60 -13.02 3.71
C ASN A 233 7.74 -12.60 4.91
N VAL A 234 6.50 -13.11 5.00
CA VAL A 234 5.65 -12.80 6.15
C VAL A 234 6.05 -13.60 7.39
N HIS A 235 6.50 -14.85 7.24
CA HIS A 235 7.01 -15.67 8.35
C HIS A 235 8.26 -15.06 9.01
N GLU A 236 9.25 -14.65 8.23
CA GLU A 236 10.44 -13.98 8.76
C GLU A 236 10.11 -12.62 9.38
N ALA A 237 9.22 -11.85 8.75
CA ALA A 237 8.74 -10.61 9.34
C ALA A 237 8.06 -10.87 10.70
N LEU A 238 7.26 -11.94 10.80
CA LEU A 238 6.60 -12.37 12.04
C LEU A 238 7.60 -12.88 13.09
N ASN A 239 8.66 -13.59 12.71
CA ASN A 239 9.75 -13.97 13.61
C ASN A 239 10.48 -12.76 14.22
N LEU A 240 10.58 -11.66 13.45
CA LEU A 240 11.27 -10.43 13.85
C LEU A 240 10.36 -9.40 14.56
N GLY A 241 9.04 -9.50 14.41
CA GLY A 241 8.09 -8.51 14.91
C GLY A 241 6.66 -9.03 15.08
N PRO A 242 6.43 -10.08 15.89
CA PRO A 242 5.12 -10.72 16.01
C PRO A 242 4.07 -9.82 16.69
N ASP A 243 4.47 -8.74 17.37
CA ASP A 243 3.54 -7.71 17.86
C ASP A 243 2.88 -6.89 16.74
N ASP A 244 3.49 -6.84 15.55
CA ASP A 244 3.04 -5.95 14.49
C ASP A 244 1.79 -6.49 13.77
N GLN A 245 0.66 -5.85 14.07
CA GLN A 245 -0.64 -6.19 13.47
C GLN A 245 -0.64 -6.18 11.93
N SER A 246 0.23 -5.42 11.27
CA SER A 246 0.22 -5.31 9.80
C SER A 246 0.69 -6.58 9.12
N LEU A 247 1.62 -7.30 9.76
CA LEU A 247 2.11 -8.61 9.32
C LEU A 247 1.00 -9.65 9.43
N TRP A 248 0.27 -9.69 10.55
CA TRP A 248 -0.86 -10.59 10.73
C TRP A 248 -2.02 -10.32 9.77
N TYR A 249 -2.32 -9.06 9.43
CA TYR A 249 -3.31 -8.77 8.39
C TYR A 249 -2.84 -9.20 6.99
N TYR A 250 -1.54 -9.19 6.71
CA TYR A 250 -0.99 -9.70 5.45
C TYR A 250 -0.98 -11.24 5.41
N HIS A 251 -0.58 -11.87 6.51
CA HIS A 251 -0.67 -13.33 6.73
C HIS A 251 -2.11 -13.83 6.56
N GLN A 252 -3.08 -13.18 7.21
CA GLN A 252 -4.50 -13.49 7.08
C GLN A 252 -5.00 -13.33 5.64
N TYR A 253 -4.46 -12.38 4.85
CA TYR A 253 -4.75 -12.26 3.42
C TYR A 253 -4.21 -13.46 2.61
N LEU A 254 -2.99 -13.93 2.88
CA LEU A 254 -2.42 -15.13 2.25
C LEU A 254 -3.20 -16.41 2.63
N VAL A 255 -3.51 -16.59 3.93
CA VAL A 255 -4.31 -17.72 4.43
C VAL A 255 -5.70 -17.75 3.79
N ASN A 256 -6.38 -16.60 3.67
CA ASN A 256 -7.66 -16.52 2.97
C ASN A 256 -7.54 -16.83 1.47
N ALA A 257 -6.43 -16.46 0.82
CA ALA A 257 -6.18 -16.82 -0.58
C ALA A 257 -6.00 -18.34 -0.76
N ILE A 258 -5.42 -19.04 0.22
CA ILE A 258 -5.30 -20.51 0.24
C ILE A 258 -6.67 -21.16 0.47
N ILE A 259 -7.40 -20.76 1.52
CA ILE A 259 -8.72 -21.32 1.85
C ILE A 259 -9.69 -21.15 0.66
N GLY A 260 -9.71 -19.95 0.06
CA GLY A 260 -10.58 -19.57 -1.06
C GLY A 260 -10.14 -20.05 -2.45
N ALA A 261 -9.11 -20.89 -2.57
CA ALA A 261 -8.56 -21.37 -3.86
C ALA A 261 -9.46 -22.41 -4.56
N SER A 262 -10.74 -22.08 -4.80
CA SER A 262 -11.70 -22.85 -5.60
C SER A 262 -12.17 -22.02 -6.81
N GLY A 263 -11.44 -22.08 -7.92
CA GLY A 263 -11.71 -21.37 -9.18
C GLY A 263 -11.50 -19.84 -9.16
N GLN A 264 -11.63 -19.18 -8.01
CA GLN A 264 -11.64 -17.71 -7.89
C GLN A 264 -10.84 -17.18 -6.68
N GLY A 265 -9.58 -17.62 -6.52
CA GLY A 265 -8.65 -17.03 -5.57
C GLY A 265 -7.79 -15.88 -6.13
N PRO A 266 -7.36 -14.91 -5.29
CA PRO A 266 -6.61 -13.72 -5.73
C PRO A 266 -5.15 -14.02 -6.10
N ILE A 267 -4.56 -15.05 -5.49
CA ILE A 267 -3.18 -15.49 -5.72
C ILE A 267 -3.22 -16.83 -6.46
N VAL A 268 -3.42 -17.92 -5.71
CA VAL A 268 -3.70 -19.25 -6.24
C VAL A 268 -5.19 -19.38 -6.52
N ARG A 269 -5.55 -19.93 -7.69
CA ARG A 269 -6.96 -20.06 -8.10
C ARG A 269 -7.56 -21.40 -7.69
N ASP A 270 -6.79 -22.46 -7.83
CA ASP A 270 -7.20 -23.85 -7.63
C ASP A 270 -6.15 -24.59 -6.79
N LEU A 271 -6.60 -25.15 -5.67
CA LEU A 271 -5.87 -26.11 -4.84
C LEU A 271 -6.82 -27.24 -4.45
N SER A 272 -6.33 -28.47 -4.34
CA SER A 272 -7.11 -29.58 -3.79
C SER A 272 -7.47 -29.33 -2.32
N LEU A 273 -8.48 -30.04 -1.79
CA LEU A 273 -8.83 -29.93 -0.38
C LEU A 273 -7.67 -30.41 0.52
N GLU A 274 -6.94 -31.43 0.09
CA GLU A 274 -5.74 -31.95 0.75
C GLU A 274 -4.60 -30.92 0.75
N GLU A 275 -4.31 -30.28 -0.39
CA GLU A 275 -3.28 -29.23 -0.47
C GLU A 275 -3.59 -28.07 0.48
N ARG A 276 -4.84 -27.56 0.45
CA ARG A 276 -5.26 -26.48 1.37
C ARG A 276 -5.19 -26.91 2.83
N HIS A 277 -5.52 -28.16 3.15
CA HIS A 277 -5.41 -28.68 4.50
C HIS A 277 -3.93 -28.73 4.94
N ASN A 278 -3.04 -29.23 4.09
CA ASN A 278 -1.60 -29.31 4.36
C ASN A 278 -0.99 -27.93 4.60
N TYR A 279 -1.27 -26.94 3.75
CA TYR A 279 -0.84 -25.55 4.00
C TYR A 279 -1.30 -25.05 5.38
N LEU A 280 -2.56 -25.29 5.77
CA LEU A 280 -3.03 -24.86 7.08
C LEU A 280 -2.38 -25.64 8.23
N GLN A 281 -2.01 -26.91 8.04
CA GLN A 281 -1.23 -27.67 9.02
C GLN A 281 0.18 -27.08 9.18
N ASP A 282 0.84 -26.73 8.08
CA ASP A 282 2.17 -26.10 8.08
C ASP A 282 2.13 -24.69 8.70
N GLU A 283 1.11 -23.89 8.40
CA GLU A 283 0.90 -22.58 9.05
C GLU A 283 0.62 -22.73 10.55
N ILE A 284 -0.18 -23.72 10.97
CA ILE A 284 -0.39 -23.98 12.40
C ILE A 284 0.92 -24.38 13.06
N ALA A 285 1.73 -25.24 12.44
CA ALA A 285 3.04 -25.62 12.97
C ALA A 285 3.96 -24.40 13.14
N PHE A 286 4.13 -23.59 12.10
CA PHE A 286 4.92 -22.34 12.16
C PHE A 286 4.45 -21.39 13.28
N ILE A 287 3.13 -21.20 13.45
CA ILE A 287 2.62 -20.31 14.50
C ILE A 287 2.72 -20.96 15.89
N GLN A 288 2.74 -22.30 15.99
CA GLN A 288 3.07 -23.00 17.24
C GLN A 288 4.53 -22.82 17.63
N ASP A 289 5.47 -22.86 16.67
CA ASP A 289 6.89 -22.60 16.92
C ASP A 289 7.10 -21.15 17.40
N LEU A 290 6.44 -20.16 16.76
CA LEU A 290 6.39 -18.78 17.26
C LEU A 290 5.85 -18.66 18.69
N LEU A 291 4.89 -19.51 19.08
CA LEU A 291 4.29 -19.47 20.42
C LEU A 291 5.28 -19.89 21.52
N GLU A 292 6.35 -20.64 21.21
CA GLU A 292 7.35 -21.05 22.19
C GLU A 292 8.11 -19.84 22.77
N ASP A 293 8.44 -18.87 21.93
CA ASP A 293 9.15 -17.63 22.30
C ASP A 293 8.21 -16.48 22.75
N TYR A 294 6.99 -16.41 22.20
CA TYR A 294 6.13 -15.21 22.24
C TYR A 294 4.77 -15.42 22.94
N LEU A 295 4.80 -15.74 24.24
CA LEU A 295 3.61 -16.13 25.04
C LEU A 295 2.58 -15.01 25.33
N ASP A 296 2.94 -13.74 25.17
CA ASP A 296 2.05 -12.58 25.45
C ASP A 296 1.51 -11.89 24.19
N VAL A 297 1.91 -12.36 23.00
CA VAL A 297 1.48 -11.81 21.72
C VAL A 297 0.12 -12.39 21.33
N LYS A 298 -0.96 -11.61 21.54
CA LYS A 298 -2.34 -12.06 21.24
C LYS A 298 -2.54 -12.57 19.80
N TRP A 299 -1.78 -12.08 18.83
CA TRP A 299 -2.02 -12.32 17.41
C TRP A 299 -1.68 -13.75 17.01
N ILE A 300 -0.67 -14.35 17.67
CA ILE A 300 -0.30 -15.76 17.53
C ILE A 300 -1.50 -16.64 17.89
N TYR A 301 -2.13 -16.39 19.04
CA TYR A 301 -3.34 -17.12 19.46
C TYR A 301 -4.55 -16.89 18.52
N GLU A 302 -4.73 -15.67 18.01
CA GLU A 302 -5.81 -15.34 17.06
C GLU A 302 -5.62 -16.13 15.75
N ALA A 303 -4.40 -16.14 15.20
CA ALA A 303 -4.07 -16.88 13.99
C ALA A 303 -4.12 -18.41 14.19
N LEU A 304 -3.68 -18.95 15.33
CA LEU A 304 -3.81 -20.38 15.66
C LEU A 304 -5.25 -20.84 15.68
N VAL A 305 -6.14 -20.07 16.31
CA VAL A 305 -7.58 -20.37 16.35
C VAL A 305 -8.18 -20.27 14.94
N GLU A 306 -7.91 -19.21 14.18
CA GLU A 306 -8.45 -19.04 12.82
C GLU A 306 -7.98 -20.15 11.85
N CYS A 307 -6.67 -20.45 11.81
CA CYS A 307 -6.12 -21.50 10.96
C CYS A 307 -6.63 -22.90 11.35
N THR A 308 -6.74 -23.20 12.65
CA THR A 308 -7.25 -24.49 13.13
C THR A 308 -8.74 -24.69 12.80
N LEU A 309 -9.56 -23.63 12.94
CA LEU A 309 -10.97 -23.71 12.55
C LEU A 309 -11.13 -23.83 11.03
N ALA A 310 -10.30 -23.15 10.24
CA ALA A 310 -10.29 -23.33 8.79
C ALA A 310 -9.88 -24.76 8.39
N ALA A 311 -8.83 -25.31 8.99
CA ALA A 311 -8.37 -26.68 8.73
C ALA A 311 -9.46 -27.73 9.06
N LYS A 312 -10.16 -27.55 10.19
CA LYS A 312 -11.31 -28.38 10.57
C LYS A 312 -12.48 -28.29 9.59
N LYS A 313 -12.77 -27.10 9.04
CA LYS A 313 -13.84 -26.92 8.02
C LYS A 313 -13.53 -27.68 6.73
N LEU A 314 -12.26 -27.72 6.33
CA LEU A 314 -11.83 -28.49 5.16
C LEU A 314 -11.80 -30.00 5.44
N SER A 315 -11.33 -30.44 6.63
CA SER A 315 -11.22 -31.86 6.96
C SER A 315 -12.56 -32.55 7.20
N ALA A 316 -13.60 -31.80 7.60
CA ALA A 316 -14.95 -32.30 7.86
C ALA A 316 -15.61 -33.02 6.67
N HIS A 317 -15.05 -32.88 5.47
CA HIS A 317 -15.55 -33.53 4.26
C HIS A 317 -14.87 -34.87 3.92
N GLU A 318 -13.65 -35.18 4.39
CA GLU A 318 -12.92 -36.38 3.90
C GLU A 318 -11.73 -36.92 4.74
N LEU A 319 -11.16 -36.19 5.73
CA LEU A 319 -9.90 -36.60 6.39
C LEU A 319 -10.06 -36.93 7.89
N GLN A 320 -9.89 -38.22 8.21
CA GLN A 320 -10.37 -38.84 9.46
C GLN A 320 -9.35 -38.89 10.61
N GLN A 321 -8.36 -37.99 10.65
CA GLN A 321 -7.37 -37.88 11.74
C GLN A 321 -7.17 -36.43 12.20
N THR A 322 -8.14 -35.90 12.96
CA THR A 322 -7.99 -34.56 13.56
C THR A 322 -7.02 -34.56 14.74
N LYS A 323 -5.79 -34.06 14.52
CA LYS A 323 -4.85 -33.66 15.57
C LYS A 323 -5.56 -32.75 16.59
N ARG A 324 -5.50 -33.11 17.87
CA ARG A 324 -6.29 -32.43 18.92
C ARG A 324 -5.55 -31.19 19.43
N TYR A 325 -5.91 -30.03 18.88
CA TYR A 325 -5.37 -28.73 19.30
C TYR A 325 -6.04 -28.17 20.55
N PRO A 326 -5.32 -27.44 21.42
CA PRO A 326 -5.83 -26.87 22.67
C PRO A 326 -6.61 -25.55 22.44
N LEU A 327 -7.61 -25.56 21.55
CA LEU A 327 -8.41 -24.39 21.17
C LEU A 327 -8.97 -23.60 22.38
N ALA A 328 -9.51 -24.30 23.39
CA ALA A 328 -10.06 -23.68 24.59
C ALA A 328 -9.00 -22.98 25.46
N GLU A 329 -7.73 -23.39 25.38
CA GLU A 329 -6.63 -22.72 26.06
C GLU A 329 -6.20 -21.45 25.32
N TRP A 330 -6.08 -21.53 23.99
CA TRP A 330 -5.78 -20.36 23.16
C TRP A 330 -6.86 -19.28 23.24
N ILE A 331 -8.14 -19.66 23.29
CA ILE A 331 -9.25 -18.71 23.48
C ILE A 331 -9.21 -18.06 24.86
N ARG A 332 -8.88 -18.82 25.92
CA ARG A 332 -8.66 -18.26 27.25
C ARG A 332 -7.50 -17.26 27.25
N LYS A 333 -6.41 -17.56 26.54
CA LYS A 333 -5.29 -16.61 26.34
C LYS A 333 -5.72 -15.35 25.59
N LEU A 334 -6.58 -15.46 24.58
CA LEU A 334 -7.17 -14.28 23.92
C LEU A 334 -8.05 -13.44 24.87
N GLN A 335 -8.87 -14.07 25.72
CA GLN A 335 -9.65 -13.38 26.76
C GLN A 335 -8.75 -12.67 27.78
N GLU A 336 -7.61 -13.27 28.15
CA GLU A 336 -6.60 -12.69 29.06
C GLU A 336 -5.86 -11.50 28.44
N LEU A 337 -5.36 -11.64 27.20
CA LEU A 337 -4.50 -10.65 26.54
C LEU A 337 -5.28 -9.50 25.89
N ASP A 338 -6.47 -9.76 25.36
CA ASP A 338 -7.26 -8.81 24.56
C ASP A 338 -8.58 -8.41 25.24
N LYS A 339 -8.48 -8.07 26.53
CA LYS A 339 -9.60 -7.76 27.44
C LYS A 339 -10.66 -6.79 26.87
N LYS A 340 -10.27 -5.86 25.99
CA LYS A 340 -11.18 -4.90 25.33
C LYS A 340 -12.12 -5.54 24.31
N ARG A 341 -11.74 -6.69 23.75
CA ARG A 341 -12.54 -7.49 22.81
C ARG A 341 -13.00 -8.82 23.42
N LYS A 342 -12.96 -8.99 24.75
CA LYS A 342 -13.34 -10.24 25.44
C LYS A 342 -14.67 -10.81 24.93
N GLY A 343 -15.69 -9.98 24.72
CA GLY A 343 -16.99 -10.42 24.17
C GLY A 343 -16.88 -11.16 22.82
N ARG A 344 -16.00 -10.74 21.89
CA ARG A 344 -15.75 -11.46 20.63
C ARG A 344 -15.22 -12.88 20.89
N TRP A 345 -14.39 -13.04 21.92
CA TRP A 345 -13.78 -14.31 22.27
C TRP A 345 -14.75 -15.22 23.02
N ASP A 346 -15.58 -14.65 23.91
CA ASP A 346 -16.68 -15.34 24.58
C ASP A 346 -17.72 -15.86 23.55
N ASP A 347 -18.11 -15.03 22.57
CA ASP A 347 -19.01 -15.41 21.48
C ASP A 347 -18.42 -16.53 20.60
N LEU A 348 -17.11 -16.45 20.31
CA LEU A 348 -16.39 -17.47 19.53
C LEU A 348 -16.25 -18.79 20.29
N GLU A 349 -16.02 -18.75 21.60
CA GLU A 349 -15.98 -19.94 22.47
C GLU A 349 -17.32 -20.68 22.43
N MET A 350 -18.42 -19.95 22.60
CA MET A 350 -19.78 -20.50 22.52
C MET A 350 -20.07 -21.08 21.13
N TYR A 351 -19.70 -20.38 20.05
CA TYR A 351 -19.85 -20.91 18.68
C TYR A 351 -19.11 -22.24 18.50
N ILE A 352 -17.87 -22.34 19.00
CA ILE A 352 -17.06 -23.56 18.86
C ILE A 352 -17.69 -24.72 19.62
N GLN A 353 -18.16 -24.50 20.87
CA GLN A 353 -18.83 -25.54 21.67
C GLN A 353 -20.12 -26.10 21.05
N VAL A 354 -20.78 -25.33 20.18
CA VAL A 354 -22.01 -25.75 19.47
C VAL A 354 -21.71 -26.48 18.15
N HIS A 355 -20.56 -26.21 17.53
CA HIS A 355 -20.27 -26.63 16.14
C HIS A 355 -19.05 -27.56 15.97
N TYR A 356 -18.25 -27.83 17.02
CA TYR A 356 -17.02 -28.66 16.98
C TYR A 356 -16.74 -29.45 18.26
#